data_AF-A0A1Y3PR59-F1
#
_entry.id   AF-A0A1Y3PR59-F1
#
_cell.length_a   1.000
_cell.length_b   1.000
_cell.length_c   1.000
_cell.angle_alpha   90.00
_cell.angle_beta   90.00
_cell.angle_gamma   90.00
#
_symmetry.space_group_name_H-M   'P 1'
#
loop_
_entity.id
_entity.type
_entity.pdbx_description
1 polymer ?
#
loop_
_entity_poly.entity_id
_entity_poly.type
_entity_poly.pdbx_seq_one_letter_code
_entity_poly.pdbx_strand_id
1 'polypeptide(L)'
;MLEQAGLDVVSVLLDYDLHHTVAEDCFAAGVHVQMQKLLVISPSFGRKMLADAAKYGRVLTLAEPSALGAGNVRWRERFETGSSDPST
;
A
#
# COMPACT_ATOMS: atom_id res chain seq x y z
N MET A 1 -5.34 -21.05 -3.64
CA MET A 1 -6.09 -19.80 -3.87
C MET A 1 -5.31 -18.83 -4.74
N LEU A 2 -4.18 -18.26 -4.28
CA LEU A 2 -3.43 -17.23 -5.03
C LEU A 2 -2.99 -17.70 -6.43
N GLU A 3 -2.34 -18.86 -6.52
CA GLU A 3 -1.87 -19.43 -7.79
C GLU A 3 -3.02 -19.85 -8.73
N GLN A 4 -4.17 -20.23 -8.19
CA GLN A 4 -5.31 -20.72 -8.96
C GLN A 4 -6.14 -19.57 -9.56
N ALA A 5 -6.07 -18.39 -8.95
CA ALA A 5 -6.87 -17.25 -9.33
C ALA A 5 -6.22 -16.38 -10.41
N GLY A 6 -4.92 -16.55 -10.68
CA GLY A 6 -4.20 -15.77 -11.71
C GLY A 6 -4.25 -14.26 -11.48
N LEU A 7 -4.15 -13.84 -10.21
CA LEU A 7 -4.29 -12.43 -9.83
C LEU A 7 -2.99 -11.66 -10.03
N ASP A 8 -3.09 -10.45 -10.56
CA ASP A 8 -1.95 -9.52 -10.64
C ASP A 8 -1.72 -8.80 -9.30
N VAL A 9 -2.80 -8.41 -8.61
CA VAL A 9 -2.74 -7.65 -7.36
C VAL A 9 -3.80 -8.12 -6.36
N VAL A 10 -3.49 -7.99 -5.07
CA VAL A 10 -4.46 -8.20 -3.99
C VAL A 10 -4.51 -6.99 -3.05
N SER A 11 -5.70 -6.73 -2.50
CA SER A 11 -5.87 -5.83 -1.36
C SER A 11 -5.98 -6.65 -0.09
N VAL A 12 -5.13 -6.37 0.90
CA VAL A 12 -5.12 -7.07 2.20
C VAL A 12 -5.89 -6.24 3.21
N LEU A 13 -7.03 -6.79 3.66
CA LEU A 13 -7.92 -6.24 4.68
C LEU A 13 -8.07 -7.27 5.81
N LEU A 14 -6.96 -7.54 6.50
CA LEU A 14 -6.90 -8.51 7.59
C LEU A 14 -6.50 -7.81 8.89
N ASP A 15 -6.49 -8.56 9.99
CA ASP A 15 -5.95 -8.06 11.24
C ASP A 15 -4.42 -7.85 11.11
N TYR A 16 -3.93 -6.81 11.80
CA TYR A 16 -2.58 -6.25 11.58
C TYR A 16 -1.45 -7.21 11.96
N ASP A 17 -1.73 -8.24 12.76
CA ASP A 17 -0.79 -9.29 13.12
C ASP A 17 -0.49 -10.23 11.94
N LEU A 18 -1.45 -10.41 11.02
CA LEU A 18 -1.34 -11.28 9.85
C LEU A 18 -0.69 -10.60 8.63
N HIS A 19 -0.62 -9.28 8.62
CA HIS A 19 -0.20 -8.49 7.45
C HIS A 19 1.14 -8.93 6.85
N HIS A 20 2.16 -9.14 7.68
CA HIS A 20 3.50 -9.42 7.20
C HIS A 20 3.65 -10.82 6.60
N THR A 21 3.02 -11.82 7.21
CA THR A 21 3.04 -13.21 6.71
C THR A 21 2.24 -13.32 5.41
N VAL A 22 1.03 -12.75 5.38
CA VAL A 22 0.17 -12.81 4.19
C VAL A 22 0.81 -12.04 3.03
N ALA A 23 1.41 -10.88 3.28
CA ALA A 23 2.10 -10.14 2.22
C ALA A 23 3.28 -10.93 1.63
N GLU A 24 4.07 -11.61 2.47
CA GLU A 24 5.16 -12.48 2.00
C GLU A 24 4.65 -13.61 1.11
N ASP A 25 3.58 -14.30 1.52
CA ASP A 25 2.96 -15.35 0.71
C ASP A 25 2.46 -14.81 -0.64
N CYS A 26 1.87 -13.61 -0.65
CA CYS A 26 1.45 -12.96 -1.88
C CYS A 26 2.63 -12.63 -2.80
N PHE A 27 3.72 -12.08 -2.26
CA PHE A 27 4.91 -11.78 -3.06
C PHE A 27 5.58 -13.05 -3.60
N ALA A 28 5.66 -14.10 -2.79
CA ALA A 28 6.19 -15.40 -3.20
C ALA A 28 5.35 -16.04 -4.31
N ALA A 29 4.02 -15.84 -4.29
CA ALA A 29 3.11 -16.23 -5.35
C ALA A 29 3.17 -15.33 -6.61
N GLY A 30 4.02 -14.30 -6.62
CA GLY A 30 4.20 -13.41 -7.77
C GLY A 30 3.18 -12.27 -7.86
N VAL A 31 2.43 -12.00 -6.79
CA VAL A 31 1.31 -11.05 -6.77
C VAL A 31 1.73 -9.72 -6.12
N HIS A 32 1.25 -8.61 -6.69
CA HIS A 32 1.41 -7.28 -6.09
C HIS A 32 0.48 -7.10 -4.88
N VAL A 33 0.85 -6.28 -3.91
CA VAL A 33 0.08 -6.13 -2.66
C VAL A 33 -0.25 -4.67 -2.39
N GLN A 34 -1.55 -4.39 -2.21
CA GLN A 34 -2.05 -3.15 -1.62
C GLN A 34 -2.49 -3.42 -0.17
N MET A 35 -1.87 -2.74 0.78
CA MET A 35 -2.21 -2.86 2.20
C MET A 35 -3.21 -1.80 2.61
N GLN A 36 -4.05 -2.08 3.60
CA GLN A 36 -4.76 -1.05 4.36
C GLN A 36 -3.87 -0.46 5.46
N LYS A 37 -4.21 0.74 5.91
CA LYS A 37 -3.66 1.32 7.15
C LYS A 37 -4.39 0.69 8.34
N LEU A 38 -3.75 0.34 9.45
CA LEU A 38 -2.31 0.41 9.79
C LEU A 38 -1.49 -0.68 9.09
N LEU A 39 -0.32 -0.32 8.54
CA LEU A 39 0.52 -1.26 7.78
C LEU A 39 1.06 -2.41 8.65
N VAL A 40 1.65 -2.11 9.81
CA VAL A 40 2.25 -3.10 10.73
C VAL A 40 2.33 -2.54 12.16
N ILE A 41 2.39 -3.43 13.16
CA ILE A 41 2.57 -3.07 14.58
C ILE A 41 4.02 -2.74 14.97
N SER A 42 5.01 -3.17 14.18
CA SER A 42 6.43 -2.92 14.43
C SER A 42 7.17 -2.47 13.16
N PRO A 43 8.09 -1.48 13.25
CA PRO A 43 8.94 -1.10 12.13
C PRO A 43 9.81 -2.24 11.58
N SER A 44 10.13 -3.28 12.37
CA SER A 44 10.86 -4.45 11.88
C SER A 44 10.06 -5.23 10.83
N PHE A 45 8.75 -5.39 11.05
CA PHE A 45 7.87 -6.06 10.09
C PHE A 45 7.70 -5.24 8.82
N GLY A 46 7.61 -3.91 8.93
CA GLY A 46 7.56 -3.03 7.75
C GLY A 46 8.83 -3.14 6.91
N ARG A 47 10.01 -3.16 7.55
CA ARG A 47 11.29 -3.37 6.87
C ARG A 47 11.36 -4.74 6.20
N LYS A 48 10.86 -5.79 6.85
CA LYS A 48 10.77 -7.13 6.24
C LYS A 48 9.89 -7.11 4.99
N MET A 49 8.68 -6.56 5.08
CA MET A 49 7.75 -6.50 3.94
C MET A 49 8.32 -5.74 2.74
N LEU A 50 9.04 -4.64 2.97
CA LEU A 50 9.75 -3.91 1.91
C LEU A 50 10.87 -4.76 1.28
N ALA A 51 11.63 -5.49 2.11
CA ALA A 51 12.68 -6.37 1.64
C ALA A 51 12.11 -7.56 0.84
N ASP A 52 10.99 -8.13 1.25
CA ASP A 52 10.31 -9.22 0.53
C ASP A 52 9.74 -8.74 -0.80
N ALA A 53 9.08 -7.59 -0.83
CA ALA A 53 8.60 -6.98 -2.08
C ALA A 53 9.75 -6.79 -3.08
N ALA A 54 10.90 -6.27 -2.61
CA ALA A 54 12.09 -6.13 -3.44
C ALA A 54 12.66 -7.49 -3.89
N LYS A 55 12.76 -8.47 -2.98
CA LYS A 55 13.26 -9.83 -3.25
C LYS A 55 12.48 -10.51 -4.39
N TYR A 56 11.16 -10.36 -4.39
CA TYR A 56 10.29 -11.01 -5.39
C TYR A 56 9.97 -10.11 -6.60
N GLY A 57 10.51 -8.88 -6.66
CA GLY A 57 10.24 -7.93 -7.72
C GLY A 57 8.76 -7.49 -7.78
N ARG A 58 8.10 -7.40 -6.62
CA ARG A 58 6.69 -7.02 -6.48
C ARG A 58 6.53 -5.65 -5.86
N VAL A 59 5.36 -5.08 -6.07
CA VAL A 59 5.01 -3.76 -5.55
C VAL A 59 4.25 -3.95 -4.25
N LEU A 60 4.69 -3.23 -3.23
CA LEU A 60 3.95 -2.98 -2.00
C LEU A 60 3.44 -1.54 -2.04
N THR A 61 2.12 -1.37 -1.99
CA THR A 61 1.48 -0.06 -1.84
C THR A 61 0.63 -0.01 -0.59
N LEU A 62 0.38 1.19 -0.07
CA LEU A 62 -0.42 1.43 1.11
C LEU A 62 -1.59 2.34 0.72
N ALA A 63 -2.81 1.92 1.05
CA ALA A 63 -3.96 2.81 1.02
C ALA A 63 -3.77 3.85 2.13
N GLU A 64 -3.49 5.10 1.71
CA GLU A 64 -3.31 6.25 2.59
C GLU A 64 -4.35 7.34 2.25
N PRO A 65 -5.65 7.16 2.59
CA PRO A 65 -6.69 8.15 2.27
C PRO A 65 -6.41 9.54 2.86
N SER A 66 -5.72 9.61 4.01
CA SER A 66 -5.30 10.87 4.63
C SER A 66 -4.24 11.63 3.84
N ALA A 67 -3.53 11.01 2.89
CA ALA A 67 -2.61 11.71 2.00
C ALA A 67 -3.13 11.81 0.57
N LEU A 68 -3.80 10.75 0.10
CA LEU A 68 -4.22 10.57 -1.30
C LEU A 68 -5.71 10.86 -1.54
N GLY A 69 -6.46 11.22 -0.51
CA GLY A 69 -7.85 11.64 -0.66
C GLY A 69 -7.96 12.93 -1.49
N ALA A 70 -9.01 13.03 -2.31
CA ALA A 70 -9.17 14.11 -3.29
C ALA A 70 -9.00 15.52 -2.69
N GLY A 71 -9.55 15.77 -1.50
CA GLY A 71 -9.39 17.04 -0.81
C GLY A 71 -7.92 17.35 -0.48
N ASN A 72 -7.17 16.34 -0.01
CA ASN A 72 -5.78 16.53 0.42
C ASN A 72 -4.84 16.65 -0.79
N VAL A 73 -5.13 15.93 -1.88
CA VAL A 73 -4.43 16.10 -3.16
C VAL A 73 -4.65 17.50 -3.73
N ARG A 74 -5.90 17.98 -3.76
CA ARG A 74 -6.22 19.35 -4.20
C ARG A 74 -5.52 20.41 -3.36
N TRP A 75 -5.47 20.21 -2.03
CA TRP A 75 -4.71 21.10 -1.16
C TRP A 75 -3.22 21.10 -1.49
N ARG A 76 -2.59 19.93 -1.71
CA ARG A 76 -1.18 19.84 -2.11
C ARG A 76 -0.92 20.60 -3.41
N GLU A 77 -1.74 20.37 -4.44
CA GLU A 77 -1.61 21.04 -5.74
C GLU A 77 -1.75 22.56 -5.62
N ARG A 78 -2.65 23.04 -4.75
CA ARG A 78 -2.80 24.47 -4.47
C ARG A 78 -1.55 25.06 -3.83
N PHE A 79 -0.95 24.37 -2.86
CA PHE A 79 0.30 24.83 -2.25
C PHE A 79 1.46 24.84 -3.25
N GLU A 80 1.54 23.85 -4.14
CA GLU A 80 2.58 23.74 -5.16
C GLU A 80 2.44 24.81 -6.26
N THR A 81 1.22 25.15 -6.65
CA THR A 81 0.94 26.14 -7.71
C THR A 81 0.80 27.58 -7.21
N GLY A 82 0.67 27.79 -5.89
CA GLY A 82 0.49 29.12 -5.29
C GLY A 82 -0.90 29.74 -5.54
N SER A 83 -1.88 28.94 -5.97
CA SER A 83 -3.23 29.41 -6.28
C SER A 83 -4.01 29.87 -5.03
N SER A 84 -4.67 31.03 -5.12
CA SER A 84 -5.53 31.56 -4.06
C SER A 84 -7.04 31.33 -4.30
N ASP A 85 -7.43 30.74 -5.43
CA ASP A 85 -8.84 30.59 -5.82
C ASP A 85 -9.50 29.37 -5.13
N PRO A 86 -10.61 29.56 -4.40
CA PRO A 86 -11.35 28.46 -3.75
C PRO A 86 -12.20 27.59 -4.72
N SER A 87 -12.32 27.96 -6.00
CA SER A 87 -13.20 27.29 -6.97
C SER A 87 -12.55 26.21 -7.84
N THR A 88 -11.21 26.16 -7.92
CA THR A 88 -10.42 25.09 -8.57
C THR A 88 -9.92 24.07 -7.58
#